data_AF-A0A1G7TZK4-F1
#
_entry.id   AF-A0A1G7TZK4-F1
#
_cell.length_a   1.000
_cell.length_b   1.000
_cell.length_c   1.000
_cell.angle_alpha   90.00
_cell.angle_beta   90.00
_cell.angle_gamma   90.00
#
_symmetry.space_group_name_H-M   'P 1'
#
loop_
_entity.id
_entity.type
_entity.pdbx_description
1 polymer ?
#
loop_
_entity_poly.entity_id
_entity_poly.type
_entity_poly.pdbx_seq_one_letter_code
_entity_poly.pdbx_strand_id
1 'polypeptide(L)'
;MSDLRLGYPLRTIAIFAAALVVAVTFFVLPVSRGLAWTVATVVTLAAVLVFALRSHQIQRAQDQNAHVLAALGATTADLPVSLRTRMPLVLVIGDVLAQLFDRGDEERLAHVGDGAIWLRVNRPQDLPQLATAVKQWRDGRAPDGIVLSLAPALHAGEDALTQMLRVARQAVGDASRMLGARLPGYVAVYQRLTTGGSPRAAQEVALGHKANASASGKPVQWYGVSSATRLAGAQRFEDVMRVAEVEVQQAQGDPVPAARAAALASVIGWTQRVVFDVLTDRLQPATPWRLFGAGWIDCGPASGPDTPWARDVEAQTRIVPPSMAASPAPWPLPQPLIEALPPRLWVSPRMAALAHATALVACAGALAIWGAARNNQALLTHIGADLGRFAMIPVDHDNARRDALQALVADRDLLDRYGRTGVPLRLSFGMYRGAMLMPVLNDAIASYQPPPPPPAVVTLDSMSLFDSGNAQLKPGSTRAMVGALEMIKAHPGKRVLVAGYTDNVGNPDSNLKLSIARAGAVRDWLIEVSGISATQFAIQGYGDTRPIADNETTAGRAKNRRVEITLVPDTAKEVPLTDAHDSQQTRNGLSP
;
A
#
# COMPACT_ATOMS: atom_id res chain seq x y z
N MET A 1 31.44 -17.10 -14.40
CA MET A 1 30.45 -16.16 -14.95
C MET A 1 29.33 -16.05 -13.94
N SER A 2 29.20 -14.90 -13.30
CA SER A 2 28.21 -14.62 -12.24
C SER A 2 26.81 -15.00 -12.70
N ASP A 3 26.16 -15.89 -11.94
CA ASP A 3 24.75 -16.25 -12.04
C ASP A 3 23.88 -15.00 -12.08
N LEU A 4 23.62 -14.49 -13.27
CA LEU A 4 22.51 -13.58 -13.54
C LEU A 4 21.25 -14.41 -13.31
N ARG A 5 20.81 -14.48 -12.05
CA ARG A 5 19.51 -15.06 -11.67
C ARG A 5 18.43 -14.28 -12.43
N LEU A 6 17.98 -14.83 -13.55
CA LEU A 6 17.05 -14.23 -14.52
C LEU A 6 15.57 -14.30 -14.07
N GLY A 7 15.32 -14.76 -12.85
CA GLY A 7 14.00 -14.81 -12.24
C GLY A 7 13.46 -13.45 -11.77
N TYR A 8 12.23 -13.46 -11.22
CA TYR A 8 11.62 -12.26 -10.65
C TYR A 8 12.48 -11.73 -9.48
N PRO A 9 12.91 -10.45 -9.51
CA PRO A 9 13.78 -9.85 -8.51
C PRO A 9 13.01 -9.54 -7.21
N LEU A 10 12.51 -10.59 -6.53
CA LEU A 10 11.66 -10.47 -5.35
C LEU A 10 12.34 -9.67 -4.23
N ARG A 11 13.64 -9.90 -4.00
CA ARG A 11 14.42 -9.21 -2.97
C ARG A 11 14.41 -7.71 -3.20
N THR A 12 14.73 -7.31 -4.43
CA THR A 12 14.83 -5.91 -4.83
C THR A 12 13.46 -5.23 -4.75
N ILE A 13 12.38 -5.89 -5.20
CA ILE A 13 11.02 -5.36 -5.10
C ILE A 13 10.56 -5.24 -3.64
N ALA A 14 10.83 -6.25 -2.79
CA ALA A 14 10.45 -6.20 -1.39
C ALA A 14 11.19 -5.10 -0.61
N ILE A 15 12.51 -4.94 -0.85
CA ILE A 15 13.30 -3.85 -0.27
C ILE A 15 12.79 -2.50 -0.76
N PHE A 16 12.52 -2.38 -2.06
CA PHE A 16 11.98 -1.15 -2.64
C PHE A 16 10.61 -0.78 -2.06
N ALA A 17 9.71 -1.75 -1.92
CA ALA A 17 8.41 -1.56 -1.29
C ALA A 17 8.54 -1.11 0.18
N ALA A 18 9.40 -1.79 0.96
CA ALA A 18 9.66 -1.42 2.35
C ALA A 18 10.25 0.00 2.46
N ALA A 19 11.22 0.35 1.60
CA ALA A 19 11.81 1.68 1.55
C ALA A 19 10.78 2.77 1.23
N LEU A 20 9.87 2.53 0.28
CA LEU A 20 8.77 3.45 -0.04
C LEU A 20 7.83 3.65 1.16
N VAL A 21 7.44 2.57 1.84
CA VAL A 21 6.56 2.66 3.02
C VAL A 21 7.24 3.46 4.14
N VAL A 22 8.51 3.19 4.42
CA VAL A 22 9.28 3.92 5.43
C VAL A 22 9.40 5.39 5.05
N ALA A 23 9.76 5.71 3.80
CA ALA A 23 9.89 7.09 3.33
C ALA A 23 8.57 7.86 3.46
N VAL A 24 7.46 7.30 2.97
CA VAL A 24 6.14 7.94 3.04
C VAL A 24 5.69 8.15 4.49
N THR A 25 5.97 7.18 5.37
CA THR A 25 5.65 7.26 6.80
C THR A 25 6.45 8.36 7.52
N PHE A 26 7.76 8.45 7.29
CA PHE A 26 8.63 9.40 8.00
C PHE A 26 8.55 10.83 7.46
N PHE A 27 8.41 10.99 6.15
CA PHE A 27 8.51 12.31 5.52
C PHE A 27 7.17 12.97 5.26
N VAL A 28 6.07 12.20 5.20
CA VAL A 28 4.79 12.73 4.71
C VAL A 28 3.60 12.46 5.62
N LEU A 29 3.43 11.25 6.16
CA LEU A 29 2.23 10.95 6.94
C LEU A 29 2.15 11.76 8.26
N PRO A 30 0.93 12.15 8.68
CA PRO A 30 0.68 12.85 9.94
C PRO A 30 0.73 11.89 11.15
N VAL A 31 1.85 11.19 11.33
CA VAL A 31 2.04 10.20 12.40
C VAL A 31 3.10 10.64 13.40
N SER A 32 2.96 10.19 14.65
CA SER A 32 3.96 10.45 15.68
C SER A 32 5.28 9.74 15.35
N ARG A 33 6.40 10.28 15.84
CA ARG A 33 7.73 9.65 15.64
C ARG A 33 7.78 8.23 16.18
N GLY A 34 7.14 7.97 17.34
CA GLY A 34 7.05 6.64 17.92
C GLY A 34 6.34 5.65 16.99
N LEU A 35 5.16 6.04 16.48
CA LEU A 35 4.40 5.20 15.54
C LEU A 35 5.18 4.96 14.24
N ALA A 36 5.84 5.98 13.69
CA ALA A 36 6.66 5.84 12.48
C ALA A 36 7.77 4.79 12.63
N TRP A 37 8.48 4.78 13.77
CA TRP A 37 9.47 3.75 14.06
C TRP A 37 8.86 2.36 14.18
N THR A 38 7.72 2.22 14.88
CA THR A 38 7.05 0.90 14.99
C THR A 38 6.65 0.35 13.63
N VAL A 39 6.07 1.18 12.75
CA VAL A 39 5.69 0.78 11.39
C VAL A 39 6.92 0.38 10.59
N ALA A 40 8.00 1.15 10.65
CA ALA A 40 9.23 0.81 9.94
C ALA A 40 9.81 -0.54 10.40
N THR A 41 9.90 -0.77 11.70
CA THR A 41 10.38 -2.05 12.25
C THR A 41 9.52 -3.22 11.78
N VAL A 42 8.19 -3.10 11.86
CA VAL A 42 7.25 -4.15 11.44
C VAL A 42 7.38 -4.44 9.94
N VAL A 43 7.43 -3.41 9.11
CA VAL A 43 7.55 -3.56 7.64
C VAL A 43 8.88 -4.19 7.25
N THR A 44 9.99 -3.77 7.87
CA THR A 44 11.30 -4.37 7.62
C THR A 44 11.35 -5.84 8.06
N LEU A 45 10.83 -6.17 9.25
CA LEU A 45 10.76 -7.56 9.74
C LEU A 45 9.89 -8.43 8.81
N ALA A 46 8.73 -7.91 8.38
CA ALA A 46 7.86 -8.62 7.44
C ALA A 46 8.56 -8.87 6.09
N ALA A 47 9.28 -7.88 5.55
CA ALA A 47 10.03 -8.04 4.30
C ALA A 47 11.15 -9.10 4.43
N VAL A 48 11.88 -9.11 5.55
CA VAL A 48 12.90 -10.12 5.85
C VAL A 48 12.28 -11.51 5.99
N LEU A 49 11.16 -11.63 6.70
CA LEU A 49 10.45 -12.90 6.89
C LEU A 49 9.95 -13.48 5.56
N VAL A 50 9.28 -12.66 4.74
CA VAL A 50 8.80 -13.07 3.40
C VAL A 50 9.98 -13.53 2.54
N PHE A 51 11.08 -12.80 2.59
CA PHE A 51 12.30 -13.16 1.88
C PHE A 51 12.87 -14.50 2.37
N ALA A 52 13.03 -14.69 3.67
CA ALA A 52 13.57 -15.92 4.26
C ALA A 52 12.71 -17.14 3.92
N LEU A 53 11.39 -17.03 4.09
CA LEU A 53 10.44 -18.10 3.77
C LEU A 53 10.48 -18.48 2.28
N ARG A 54 10.51 -17.49 1.38
CA ARG A 54 10.58 -17.74 -0.07
C ARG A 54 11.93 -18.33 -0.47
N SER A 55 13.04 -17.83 0.06
CA SER A 55 14.37 -18.38 -0.22
C SER A 55 14.47 -19.84 0.23
N HIS A 56 13.98 -20.14 1.43
CA HIS A 56 13.95 -21.49 1.97
C HIS A 56 13.08 -22.44 1.15
N GLN A 57 11.88 -22.02 0.75
CA GLN A 57 11.00 -22.82 -0.13
C GLN A 57 11.68 -23.16 -1.47
N ILE A 58 12.38 -22.19 -2.05
CA ILE A 58 13.05 -22.35 -3.34
C ILE A 58 14.24 -23.31 -3.20
N GLN A 59 15.09 -23.10 -2.20
CA GLN A 59 16.24 -23.98 -1.95
C GLN A 59 15.79 -25.41 -1.70
N ARG A 60 14.78 -25.60 -0.84
CA ARG A 60 14.20 -26.92 -0.57
C ARG A 60 13.70 -27.61 -1.84
N ALA A 61 13.00 -26.88 -2.72
CA ALA A 61 12.52 -27.43 -3.99
C ALA A 61 13.66 -27.80 -4.96
N GLN A 62 14.75 -27.03 -4.96
CA GLN A 62 15.95 -27.33 -5.74
C GLN A 62 16.69 -28.55 -5.19
N ASP A 63 16.92 -28.62 -3.88
CA ASP A 63 17.64 -29.70 -3.22
C ASP A 63 16.91 -31.04 -3.39
N GLN A 64 15.59 -31.04 -3.19
CA GLN A 64 14.78 -32.26 -3.34
C GLN A 64 14.76 -32.80 -4.78
N ASN A 65 14.84 -31.91 -5.78
CA ASN A 65 14.78 -32.27 -7.19
C ASN A 65 16.14 -32.15 -7.91
N ALA A 66 17.24 -32.04 -7.16
CA ALA A 66 18.57 -31.80 -7.72
C ALA A 66 18.96 -32.89 -8.73
N HIS A 67 18.63 -34.15 -8.45
CA HIS A 67 18.86 -35.28 -9.34
C HIS A 67 18.07 -35.16 -10.67
N VAL A 68 16.79 -34.76 -10.62
CA VAL A 68 15.96 -34.52 -11.81
C VAL A 68 16.49 -33.35 -12.64
N LEU A 69 16.89 -32.26 -11.97
CA LEU A 69 17.45 -31.09 -12.63
C LEU A 69 18.82 -31.39 -13.26
N ALA A 70 19.65 -32.21 -12.61
CA ALA A 70 20.92 -32.67 -13.14
C ALA A 70 20.71 -33.54 -14.38
N ALA A 71 19.77 -34.48 -14.33
CA ALA A 71 19.38 -35.29 -15.49
C ALA A 71 18.87 -34.42 -16.64
N LEU A 72 17.96 -33.47 -16.36
CA LEU A 72 17.47 -32.50 -17.34
C LEU A 72 18.61 -31.67 -17.95
N GLY A 73 19.55 -31.20 -17.12
CA GLY A 73 20.73 -30.46 -17.56
C GLY A 73 21.61 -31.29 -18.49
N ALA A 74 21.85 -32.57 -18.17
CA ALA A 74 22.61 -33.49 -18.99
C ALA A 74 21.91 -33.79 -20.34
N THR A 75 20.61 -34.12 -20.32
CA THR A 75 19.86 -34.45 -21.55
C THR A 75 19.70 -33.25 -22.49
N THR A 76 19.73 -32.03 -21.95
CA THR A 76 19.62 -30.81 -22.75
C THR A 76 20.96 -30.15 -23.07
N ALA A 77 22.08 -30.69 -22.57
CA ALA A 77 23.41 -30.08 -22.68
C ALA A 77 23.79 -29.72 -24.13
N ASP A 78 23.45 -30.62 -25.06
CA ASP A 78 23.78 -30.48 -26.49
C ASP A 78 22.80 -29.59 -27.26
N LEU A 79 21.69 -29.16 -26.64
CA LEU A 79 20.74 -28.25 -27.27
C LEU A 79 21.22 -26.79 -27.20
N PRO A 80 21.23 -26.06 -28.33
CA PRO A 80 21.42 -24.62 -28.32
C PRO A 80 20.45 -23.92 -27.36
N VAL A 81 20.93 -22.92 -26.62
CA VAL A 81 20.14 -22.20 -25.61
C VAL A 81 18.84 -21.60 -26.19
N SER A 82 18.87 -21.17 -27.45
CA SER A 82 17.70 -20.65 -28.17
C SER A 82 16.62 -21.72 -28.44
N LEU A 83 17.01 -22.97 -28.66
CA LEU A 83 16.09 -24.10 -28.83
C LEU A 83 15.56 -24.56 -27.47
N ARG A 84 16.45 -24.70 -26.48
CA ARG A 84 16.08 -25.09 -25.10
C ARG A 84 15.01 -24.17 -24.49
N THR A 85 15.06 -22.87 -24.78
CA THR A 85 14.11 -21.88 -24.28
C THR A 85 12.78 -21.87 -25.03
N ARG A 86 12.76 -22.29 -26.31
CA ARG A 86 11.57 -22.31 -27.17
C ARG A 86 10.82 -23.65 -27.14
N MET A 87 11.53 -24.76 -26.93
CA MET A 87 10.93 -26.08 -26.88
C MET A 87 9.91 -26.18 -25.73
N PRO A 88 8.72 -26.74 -25.98
CA PRO A 88 7.76 -27.03 -24.93
C PRO A 88 8.34 -28.02 -23.93
N LEU A 89 8.17 -27.74 -22.63
CA LEU A 89 8.51 -28.66 -21.55
C LEU A 89 7.24 -29.21 -20.94
N VAL A 90 7.10 -30.54 -20.98
CA VAL A 90 5.90 -31.27 -20.57
C VAL A 90 6.26 -32.23 -19.44
N LEU A 91 5.50 -32.16 -18.35
CA LEU A 91 5.65 -33.06 -17.22
C LEU A 91 4.72 -34.27 -17.42
N VAL A 92 5.23 -35.48 -17.24
CA VAL A 92 4.47 -36.73 -17.39
C VAL A 92 4.28 -37.36 -16.01
N ILE A 93 3.03 -37.54 -15.61
CA ILE A 93 2.61 -38.22 -14.37
C ILE A 93 1.71 -39.40 -14.71
N GLY A 94 1.58 -40.33 -13.77
CA GLY A 94 0.62 -41.43 -13.86
C GLY A 94 1.29 -42.77 -14.08
N ASP A 95 0.65 -43.61 -14.88
CA ASP A 95 1.08 -44.97 -15.14
C ASP A 95 2.23 -45.01 -16.14
N VAL A 96 2.84 -46.20 -16.27
CA VAL A 96 3.69 -46.59 -17.41
C VAL A 96 4.92 -45.71 -17.67
N LEU A 97 5.35 -44.94 -16.67
CA LEU A 97 6.51 -44.05 -16.76
C LEU A 97 7.79 -44.82 -17.14
N ALA A 98 7.97 -46.03 -16.61
CA ALA A 98 9.12 -46.87 -16.94
C ALA A 98 9.13 -47.24 -18.42
N GLN A 99 7.98 -47.68 -18.97
CA GLN A 99 7.87 -48.09 -20.37
C GLN A 99 8.05 -46.92 -21.35
N LEU A 100 7.78 -45.68 -20.91
CA LEU A 100 7.96 -44.48 -21.72
C LEU A 100 9.42 -43.99 -21.72
N PHE A 101 10.03 -43.92 -20.54
CA PHE A 101 11.33 -43.25 -20.37
C PHE A 101 12.51 -44.20 -20.35
N ASP A 102 12.38 -45.38 -19.74
CA ASP A 102 13.52 -46.25 -19.50
C ASP A 102 14.00 -46.91 -20.79
N ARG A 103 15.31 -47.17 -20.87
CA ARG A 103 15.95 -47.76 -22.06
C ARG A 103 16.89 -48.86 -21.59
N GLY A 104 16.46 -50.11 -21.77
CA GLY A 104 17.14 -51.25 -21.15
C GLY A 104 17.06 -51.13 -19.63
N ASP A 105 18.20 -51.28 -18.95
CA ASP A 105 18.30 -51.15 -17.49
C ASP A 105 18.56 -49.70 -17.01
N GLU A 106 18.63 -48.73 -17.93
CA GLU A 106 18.83 -47.32 -17.59
C GLU A 106 17.49 -46.61 -17.29
N GLU A 107 17.33 -46.16 -16.04
CA GLU A 107 16.26 -45.24 -15.68
C GLU A 107 16.53 -43.82 -16.21
N ARG A 108 15.58 -43.27 -16.97
CA ARG A 108 15.69 -41.91 -17.50
C ARG A 108 14.64 -40.98 -16.91
N LEU A 109 15.07 -39.82 -16.44
CA LEU A 109 14.18 -38.82 -15.85
C LEU A 109 13.74 -37.76 -16.86
N ALA A 110 14.51 -37.56 -17.93
CA ALA A 110 14.23 -36.62 -19.00
C ALA A 110 14.44 -37.26 -20.36
N HIS A 111 13.61 -36.88 -21.32
CA HIS A 111 13.74 -37.28 -22.72
C HIS A 111 13.54 -36.06 -23.62
N VAL A 112 14.46 -35.86 -24.55
CA VAL A 112 14.34 -34.84 -25.60
C VAL A 112 14.05 -35.58 -26.89
N GLY A 113 12.90 -35.30 -27.48
CA GLY A 113 12.45 -35.95 -28.70
C GLY A 113 11.21 -35.25 -29.23
N ASP A 114 10.99 -35.35 -30.55
CA ASP A 114 9.67 -35.07 -31.11
C ASP A 114 9.20 -33.61 -30.91
N GLY A 115 10.17 -32.69 -30.85
CA GLY A 115 9.93 -31.26 -30.69
C GLY A 115 9.66 -30.81 -29.25
N ALA A 116 9.80 -31.67 -28.24
CA ALA A 116 9.54 -31.32 -26.84
C ALA A 116 10.56 -31.89 -25.85
N ILE A 117 10.56 -31.33 -24.65
CA ILE A 117 11.29 -31.83 -23.49
C ILE A 117 10.28 -32.51 -22.57
N TRP A 118 10.40 -33.82 -22.44
CA TRP A 118 9.54 -34.65 -21.60
C TRP A 118 10.25 -34.92 -20.28
N LEU A 119 9.55 -34.69 -19.17
CA LEU A 119 10.09 -34.90 -17.84
C LEU A 119 9.22 -35.88 -17.06
N ARG A 120 9.84 -36.96 -16.59
CA ARG A 120 9.20 -37.99 -15.76
C ARG A 120 8.97 -37.46 -14.36
N VAL A 121 7.77 -37.68 -13.82
CA VAL A 121 7.41 -37.36 -12.44
C VAL A 121 6.93 -38.61 -11.74
N ASN A 122 7.84 -39.25 -10.99
CA ASN A 122 7.63 -40.57 -10.40
C ASN A 122 6.43 -40.65 -9.46
N ARG A 123 6.19 -39.59 -8.67
CA ARG A 123 5.06 -39.50 -7.76
C ARG A 123 4.30 -38.22 -8.06
N PRO A 124 2.96 -38.26 -8.23
CA PRO A 124 2.19 -37.05 -8.43
C PRO A 124 2.44 -36.00 -7.33
N GLN A 125 2.70 -36.42 -6.10
CA GLN A 125 2.96 -35.54 -4.95
C GLN A 125 4.21 -34.65 -5.13
N ASP A 126 5.18 -35.06 -5.95
CA ASP A 126 6.41 -34.31 -6.21
C ASP A 126 6.22 -33.23 -7.29
N LEU A 127 5.13 -33.33 -8.06
CA LEU A 127 4.79 -32.43 -9.16
C LEU A 127 4.84 -30.93 -8.78
N PRO A 128 4.29 -30.46 -7.66
CA PRO A 128 4.29 -29.03 -7.34
C PRO A 128 5.70 -28.46 -7.11
N GLN A 129 6.56 -29.24 -6.45
CA GLN A 129 7.94 -28.85 -6.17
C GLN A 129 8.78 -28.89 -7.44
N LEU A 130 8.66 -29.97 -8.22
CA LEU A 130 9.38 -30.12 -9.47
C LEU A 130 8.97 -29.05 -10.49
N ALA A 131 7.68 -28.74 -10.62
CA ALA A 131 7.21 -27.69 -11.52
C ALA A 131 7.77 -26.31 -11.13
N THR A 132 7.92 -26.04 -9.82
CA THR A 132 8.53 -24.81 -9.30
C THR A 132 10.03 -24.76 -9.59
N ALA A 133 10.73 -25.88 -9.43
CA ALA A 133 12.15 -26.02 -9.75
C ALA A 133 12.39 -25.83 -11.27
N VAL A 134 11.58 -26.47 -12.11
CA VAL A 134 11.61 -26.30 -13.58
C VAL A 134 11.33 -24.84 -13.98
N LYS A 135 10.38 -24.17 -13.33
CA LYS A 135 10.11 -22.74 -13.59
C LYS A 135 11.36 -21.89 -13.35
N GLN A 136 12.16 -22.21 -12.35
CA GLN A 136 13.40 -21.47 -12.08
C GLN A 136 14.51 -21.82 -13.07
N TRP A 137 14.62 -23.10 -13.43
CA TRP A 137 15.56 -23.58 -14.45
C TRP A 137 15.27 -22.94 -15.83
N ARG A 138 14.00 -22.60 -16.13
CA ARG A 138 13.58 -21.90 -17.37
C ARG A 138 13.36 -20.40 -17.17
N ASP A 139 14.15 -19.72 -16.35
CA ASP A 139 14.12 -18.26 -16.19
C ASP A 139 12.73 -17.67 -15.88
N GLY A 140 11.96 -18.37 -15.04
CA GLY A 140 10.62 -17.97 -14.62
C GLY A 140 9.49 -18.48 -15.52
N ARG A 141 9.77 -19.22 -16.60
CA ARG A 141 8.75 -19.84 -17.46
C ARG A 141 8.24 -21.15 -16.86
N ALA A 142 6.95 -21.21 -16.54
CA ALA A 142 6.32 -22.44 -16.07
C ALA A 142 6.38 -23.57 -17.13
N PRO A 143 6.25 -24.85 -16.72
CA PRO A 143 6.02 -25.94 -17.66
C PRO A 143 4.87 -25.65 -18.61
N ASP A 144 4.99 -26.10 -19.86
CA ASP A 144 4.01 -25.80 -20.91
C ASP A 144 2.77 -26.69 -20.80
N GLY A 145 2.93 -27.92 -20.28
CA GLY A 145 1.87 -28.93 -20.20
C GLY A 145 2.10 -29.97 -19.10
N ILE A 146 1.02 -30.62 -18.69
CA ILE A 146 1.09 -31.88 -17.92
C ILE A 146 0.34 -32.95 -18.70
N VAL A 147 0.98 -34.10 -18.90
CA VAL A 147 0.39 -35.30 -19.47
C VAL A 147 0.16 -36.30 -18.34
N LEU A 148 -1.07 -36.79 -18.24
CA LEU A 148 -1.42 -37.95 -17.44
C LEU A 148 -1.36 -39.19 -18.34
N SER A 149 -0.34 -40.02 -18.16
CA SER A 149 -0.29 -41.36 -18.75
C SER A 149 -1.18 -42.29 -17.94
N LEU A 150 -2.06 -43.03 -18.61
CA LEU A 150 -3.03 -43.91 -17.98
C LEU A 150 -3.02 -45.27 -18.67
N ALA A 151 -2.92 -46.34 -17.89
CA ALA A 151 -3.08 -47.70 -18.38
C ALA A 151 -4.13 -48.42 -17.53
N PRO A 152 -5.41 -48.43 -17.97
CA PRO A 152 -6.52 -48.99 -17.19
C PRO A 152 -6.24 -50.41 -16.72
N ALA A 153 -5.58 -51.22 -17.56
CA ALA A 153 -5.24 -52.61 -17.29
C ALA A 153 -4.22 -52.84 -16.15
N LEU A 154 -3.54 -51.80 -15.64
CA LEU A 154 -2.69 -51.92 -14.45
C LEU A 154 -3.45 -51.79 -13.13
N HIS A 155 -4.71 -51.36 -13.17
CA HIS A 155 -5.51 -51.13 -11.97
C HIS A 155 -6.41 -52.33 -11.68
N ALA A 156 -6.49 -52.73 -10.41
CA ALA A 156 -7.31 -53.86 -9.99
C ALA A 156 -8.83 -53.58 -10.08
N GLY A 157 -9.23 -52.31 -10.13
CA GLY A 157 -10.63 -51.88 -10.17
C GLY A 157 -10.78 -50.38 -10.33
N GLU A 158 -12.02 -49.95 -10.54
CA GLU A 158 -12.37 -48.54 -10.80
C GLU A 158 -12.09 -47.63 -9.58
N ASP A 159 -12.22 -48.14 -8.35
CA ASP A 159 -11.92 -47.39 -7.13
C ASP A 159 -10.43 -47.01 -7.03
N ALA A 160 -9.53 -47.95 -7.34
CA ALA A 160 -8.09 -47.73 -7.32
C ALA A 160 -7.68 -46.68 -8.36
N LEU A 161 -8.26 -46.80 -9.56
CA LEU A 161 -8.09 -45.83 -10.63
C LEU A 161 -8.61 -44.44 -10.22
N THR A 162 -9.83 -44.38 -9.68
CA THR A 162 -10.46 -43.13 -9.23
C THR A 162 -9.61 -42.45 -8.17
N GLN A 163 -9.04 -43.22 -7.24
CA GLN A 163 -8.12 -42.69 -6.23
C GLN A 163 -6.84 -42.11 -6.85
N MET A 164 -6.23 -42.81 -7.82
CA MET A 164 -5.06 -42.30 -8.55
C MET A 164 -5.39 -40.98 -9.29
N LEU A 165 -6.56 -40.90 -9.93
CA LEU A 165 -7.02 -39.70 -10.64
C LEU A 165 -7.22 -38.51 -9.69
N ARG A 166 -7.81 -38.75 -8.51
CA ARG A 166 -7.96 -37.71 -7.47
C ARG A 166 -6.62 -37.20 -6.97
N VAL A 167 -5.66 -38.09 -6.74
CA VAL A 167 -4.29 -37.72 -6.31
C VAL A 167 -3.59 -36.90 -7.40
N ALA A 168 -3.66 -37.33 -8.66
CA ALA A 168 -3.12 -36.59 -9.80
C ALA A 168 -3.74 -35.20 -9.94
N ARG A 169 -5.07 -35.10 -9.82
CA ARG A 169 -5.81 -33.84 -9.87
C ARG A 169 -5.40 -32.89 -8.73
N GLN A 170 -5.28 -33.40 -7.51
CA GLN A 170 -4.82 -32.61 -6.36
C GLN A 170 -3.41 -32.06 -6.60
N ALA A 171 -2.48 -32.92 -7.04
CA ALA A 171 -1.11 -32.52 -7.34
C ALA A 171 -1.03 -31.42 -8.41
N VAL A 172 -1.86 -31.49 -9.46
CA VAL A 172 -1.93 -30.46 -10.51
C VAL A 172 -2.50 -29.15 -9.96
N GLY A 173 -3.50 -29.22 -9.09
CA GLY A 173 -4.05 -28.07 -8.38
C GLY A 173 -2.99 -27.38 -7.52
N ASP A 174 -2.23 -28.16 -6.77
CA ASP A 174 -1.14 -27.69 -5.90
C ASP A 174 -0.01 -27.05 -6.72
N ALA A 175 0.40 -27.69 -7.81
CA ALA A 175 1.39 -27.15 -8.74
C ALA A 175 0.90 -25.82 -9.34
N SER A 176 -0.37 -25.75 -9.76
CA SER A 176 -0.94 -24.52 -10.32
C SER A 176 -0.96 -23.37 -9.30
N ARG A 177 -1.28 -23.67 -8.03
CA ARG A 177 -1.24 -22.71 -6.91
C ARG A 177 0.18 -22.19 -6.66
N MET A 178 1.17 -23.10 -6.59
CA MET A 178 2.57 -22.72 -6.36
C MET A 178 3.15 -21.88 -7.50
N LEU A 179 2.78 -22.18 -8.74
CA LEU A 179 3.26 -21.46 -9.93
C LEU A 179 2.57 -20.11 -10.15
N GLY A 180 1.38 -19.90 -9.57
CA GLY A 180 0.50 -18.77 -9.86
C GLY A 180 -0.13 -18.81 -11.25
N ALA A 181 -0.19 -19.99 -11.87
CA ALA A 181 -0.70 -20.19 -13.23
C ALA A 181 -1.35 -21.56 -13.37
N ARG A 182 -2.46 -21.63 -14.11
CA ARG A 182 -3.12 -22.92 -14.40
C ARG A 182 -2.36 -23.68 -15.48
N LEU A 183 -1.99 -24.92 -15.19
CA LEU A 183 -1.32 -25.81 -16.15
C LEU A 183 -2.34 -26.51 -17.06
N PRO A 184 -2.06 -26.66 -18.37
CA PRO A 184 -2.95 -27.36 -19.28
C PRO A 184 -2.74 -28.88 -19.14
N GLY A 185 -3.83 -29.63 -19.15
CA GLY A 185 -3.83 -31.08 -19.00
C GLY A 185 -4.03 -31.82 -20.31
N TYR A 186 -3.36 -32.97 -20.41
CA TYR A 186 -3.48 -33.91 -21.50
C TYR A 186 -3.61 -35.31 -20.91
N VAL A 187 -4.45 -36.16 -21.52
CA VAL A 187 -4.63 -37.55 -21.08
C VAL A 187 -4.16 -38.48 -22.19
N ALA A 188 -3.24 -39.39 -21.88
CA ALA A 188 -2.71 -40.38 -22.80
C ALA A 188 -3.06 -41.77 -22.29
N VAL A 189 -3.95 -42.47 -22.99
CA VAL A 189 -4.46 -43.79 -22.60
C VAL A 189 -3.74 -44.89 -23.38
N TYR A 190 -3.01 -45.73 -22.65
CA TYR A 190 -2.29 -46.89 -23.14
C TYR A 190 -3.10 -48.16 -22.86
N GLN A 191 -3.79 -48.65 -23.89
CA GLN A 191 -4.67 -49.80 -23.78
C GLN A 191 -4.48 -50.72 -24.98
N ARG A 192 -4.25 -52.02 -24.75
CA ARG A 192 -4.31 -53.00 -25.83
C ARG A 192 -5.76 -53.12 -26.31
N LEU A 193 -5.98 -52.92 -27.61
CA LEU A 193 -7.28 -52.94 -28.27
C LEU A 193 -7.42 -54.12 -29.23
N THR A 194 -6.34 -54.53 -29.90
CA THR A 194 -6.38 -55.63 -30.88
C THR A 194 -5.31 -56.69 -30.67
N THR A 195 -5.62 -57.93 -31.03
CA THR A 195 -4.68 -59.07 -31.01
C THR A 195 -3.68 -59.05 -32.19
N GLY A 196 -3.84 -58.12 -33.14
CA GLY A 196 -3.17 -58.10 -34.46
C GLY A 196 -1.67 -57.72 -34.48
N GLY A 197 -1.03 -57.56 -33.32
CA GLY A 197 0.44 -57.56 -33.25
C GLY A 197 0.92 -59.01 -33.29
N SER A 198 1.12 -59.58 -34.48
CA SER A 198 1.46 -61.00 -34.67
C SER A 198 2.62 -61.47 -33.75
N PRO A 199 2.49 -62.62 -33.07
CA PRO A 199 3.61 -63.31 -32.40
C PRO A 199 4.79 -63.60 -33.34
N ARG A 200 4.56 -63.59 -34.65
CA ARG A 200 5.56 -63.88 -35.70
C ARG A 200 6.58 -62.74 -35.86
N ALA A 201 6.18 -61.48 -35.65
CA ALA A 201 7.10 -60.34 -35.65
C ALA A 201 8.03 -60.36 -34.42
N ALA A 202 7.50 -60.77 -33.26
CA ALA A 202 8.30 -61.00 -32.06
C ALA A 202 9.26 -62.19 -32.21
N GLN A 203 8.86 -63.22 -32.98
CA GLN A 203 9.69 -64.40 -33.24
C GLN A 203 10.79 -64.15 -34.29
N GLU A 204 10.55 -63.29 -35.30
CA GLU A 204 11.57 -62.88 -36.29
C GLU A 204 12.62 -61.93 -35.69
N VAL A 205 12.22 -61.04 -34.76
CA VAL A 205 13.15 -60.19 -33.99
C VAL A 205 13.97 -61.03 -33.00
N ALA A 206 13.38 -62.06 -32.39
CA ALA A 206 14.08 -63.00 -31.52
C ALA A 206 15.07 -63.93 -32.26
N LEU A 207 14.91 -64.10 -33.58
CA LEU A 207 15.77 -64.92 -34.45
C LEU A 207 16.86 -64.12 -35.19
N GLY A 208 17.09 -62.85 -34.80
CA GLY A 208 18.25 -62.07 -35.27
C GLY A 208 18.26 -61.71 -36.76
N HIS A 209 17.15 -61.90 -37.48
CA HIS A 209 17.06 -61.48 -38.87
C HIS A 209 16.76 -59.98 -38.94
N LYS A 210 17.61 -59.22 -39.64
CA LYS A 210 17.34 -57.81 -39.96
C LYS A 210 16.03 -57.77 -40.74
N ALA A 211 14.95 -57.34 -40.08
CA ALA A 211 13.68 -57.11 -40.73
C ALA A 211 13.88 -56.10 -41.86
N ASN A 212 13.75 -56.55 -43.11
CA ASN A 212 13.49 -55.64 -44.22
C ASN A 212 12.21 -54.88 -43.88
N ALA A 213 12.28 -53.55 -43.90
CA ALA A 213 11.21 -52.61 -43.53
C ALA A 213 9.97 -52.65 -44.46
N SER A 214 9.68 -53.77 -45.11
CA SER A 214 8.63 -53.92 -46.12
C SER A 214 7.67 -55.09 -45.85
N ALA A 215 7.71 -55.75 -44.68
CA ALA A 215 6.75 -56.79 -44.31
C ALA A 215 5.81 -56.33 -43.18
N SER A 216 4.71 -55.68 -43.57
CA SER A 216 3.42 -55.66 -42.86
C SER A 216 3.39 -55.37 -41.35
N GLY A 217 3.79 -54.17 -40.94
CA GLY A 217 3.45 -53.61 -39.63
C GLY A 217 3.33 -52.10 -39.72
N LYS A 218 2.11 -51.56 -39.82
CA LYS A 218 1.90 -50.11 -39.71
C LYS A 218 2.45 -49.63 -38.35
N PRO A 219 3.15 -48.48 -38.28
CA PRO A 219 3.62 -47.93 -37.00
C PRO A 219 2.44 -47.74 -36.05
N VAL A 220 2.68 -47.95 -34.75
CA VAL A 220 1.65 -47.77 -33.73
C VAL A 220 1.12 -46.33 -33.78
N GLN A 221 -0.16 -46.20 -34.08
CA GLN A 221 -0.79 -44.91 -34.37
C GLN A 221 -1.52 -44.37 -33.13
N TRP A 222 -1.31 -43.09 -32.85
CA TRP A 222 -2.10 -42.35 -31.88
C TRP A 222 -3.43 -41.92 -32.49
N TYR A 223 -4.51 -42.17 -31.76
CA TYR A 223 -5.85 -41.67 -32.06
C TYR A 223 -6.17 -40.62 -31.02
N GLY A 224 -6.31 -39.35 -31.37
CA GLY A 224 -6.49 -38.32 -30.37
C GLY A 224 -6.83 -36.96 -30.90
N VAL A 225 -7.12 -36.06 -29.97
CA VAL A 225 -7.43 -34.65 -30.22
C VAL A 225 -6.45 -33.81 -29.42
N SER A 226 -5.85 -32.82 -30.07
CA SER A 226 -5.16 -31.73 -29.40
C SER A 226 -5.79 -30.40 -29.83
N SER A 227 -5.93 -29.46 -28.89
CA SER A 227 -6.50 -28.15 -29.19
C SER A 227 -5.87 -27.05 -28.34
N ALA A 228 -5.69 -25.87 -28.95
CA ALA A 228 -5.36 -24.63 -28.23
C ALA A 228 -6.51 -24.13 -27.33
N THR A 229 -7.71 -24.70 -27.47
CA THR A 229 -8.88 -24.37 -26.65
C THR A 229 -9.28 -25.56 -25.79
N ARG A 230 -9.89 -25.29 -24.63
CA ARG A 230 -10.30 -26.35 -23.69
C ARG A 230 -11.22 -27.36 -24.40
N LEU A 231 -10.99 -28.65 -24.14
CA LEU A 231 -11.93 -29.71 -24.49
C LEU A 231 -13.24 -29.43 -23.73
N ALA A 232 -14.28 -29.02 -24.45
CA ALA A 232 -15.63 -28.83 -23.93
C ALA A 232 -16.59 -29.64 -24.82
N GLY A 233 -17.21 -30.66 -24.24
CA GLY A 233 -18.20 -31.51 -24.92
C GLY A 233 -17.63 -32.68 -25.72
N ALA A 234 -18.49 -33.67 -25.97
CA ALA A 234 -18.18 -34.92 -26.67
C ALA A 234 -17.88 -34.73 -28.18
N GLN A 235 -18.27 -33.59 -28.76
CA GLN A 235 -18.23 -33.34 -30.22
C GLN A 235 -16.83 -33.38 -30.85
N ARG A 236 -15.74 -33.29 -30.08
CA ARG A 236 -14.38 -33.36 -30.65
C ARG A 236 -13.86 -34.77 -30.87
N PHE A 237 -14.49 -35.79 -30.28
CA PHE A 237 -14.01 -37.17 -30.40
C PHE A 237 -14.63 -37.93 -31.58
N GLU A 238 -15.67 -37.37 -32.21
CA GLU A 238 -16.25 -37.92 -33.45
C GLU A 238 -15.24 -37.93 -34.60
N ASP A 239 -14.38 -36.92 -34.69
CA ASP A 239 -13.33 -36.88 -35.73
C ASP A 239 -12.30 -38.02 -35.53
N VAL A 240 -12.00 -38.39 -34.28
CA VAL A 240 -11.13 -39.53 -33.97
C VAL A 240 -11.78 -40.84 -34.41
N MET A 241 -13.08 -40.99 -34.15
CA MET A 241 -13.85 -42.14 -34.59
C MET A 241 -13.93 -42.24 -36.11
N ARG A 242 -14.12 -41.11 -36.80
CA ARG A 242 -14.14 -41.05 -38.27
C ARG A 242 -12.82 -41.53 -38.87
N VAL A 243 -11.68 -41.19 -38.27
CA VAL A 243 -10.37 -41.69 -38.74
C VAL A 243 -10.30 -43.22 -38.63
N ALA A 244 -10.75 -43.79 -37.51
CA ALA A 244 -10.78 -45.24 -37.33
C ALA A 244 -11.75 -45.92 -38.32
N GLU A 245 -12.92 -45.34 -38.57
CA GLU A 245 -13.90 -45.85 -39.56
C GLU A 245 -13.37 -45.83 -40.99
N VAL A 246 -12.63 -44.79 -41.37
CA VAL A 246 -11.96 -44.73 -42.68
C VAL A 246 -10.94 -45.86 -42.84
N GLU A 247 -10.20 -46.21 -41.77
CA GLU A 247 -9.30 -47.37 -41.81
C GLU A 247 -10.06 -48.68 -42.05
N VAL A 248 -11.25 -48.86 -41.44
CA VAL A 248 -12.11 -50.04 -41.68
C VAL A 248 -12.52 -50.13 -43.14
N GLN A 249 -12.96 -49.01 -43.73
CA GLN A 249 -13.37 -48.97 -45.14
C GLN A 249 -12.20 -49.31 -46.09
N GLN A 250 -10.99 -48.89 -45.74
CA GLN A 250 -9.78 -49.17 -46.53
C GLN A 250 -9.26 -50.61 -46.35
N ALA A 251 -9.67 -51.32 -45.29
CA ALA A 251 -9.11 -52.60 -44.91
C ALA A 251 -9.66 -53.83 -45.68
N GLN A 252 -10.53 -53.62 -46.68
CA GLN A 252 -11.02 -54.65 -47.61
C GLN A 252 -11.48 -55.98 -46.96
N GLY A 253 -12.05 -55.92 -45.74
CA GLY A 253 -12.58 -57.09 -45.03
C GLY A 253 -11.68 -57.68 -43.94
N ASP A 254 -10.52 -57.08 -43.63
CA ASP A 254 -9.72 -57.45 -42.45
C ASP A 254 -10.51 -57.15 -41.14
N PRO A 255 -10.71 -58.14 -40.25
CA PRO A 255 -11.43 -57.93 -39.00
C PRO A 255 -10.67 -57.06 -37.98
N VAL A 256 -9.34 -56.90 -38.10
CA VAL A 256 -8.52 -56.21 -37.09
C VAL A 256 -8.83 -54.71 -37.01
N PRO A 257 -8.90 -53.94 -38.11
CA PRO A 257 -9.28 -52.52 -38.04
C PRO A 257 -10.71 -52.31 -37.52
N ALA A 258 -11.65 -53.20 -37.85
CA ALA A 258 -13.01 -53.15 -37.35
C ALA A 258 -13.07 -53.36 -35.83
N ALA A 259 -12.32 -54.36 -35.32
CA ALA A 259 -12.18 -54.60 -33.89
C ALA A 259 -11.51 -53.41 -33.18
N ARG A 260 -10.48 -52.81 -33.80
CA ARG A 260 -9.82 -51.59 -33.26
C ARG A 260 -10.80 -50.44 -33.15
N ALA A 261 -11.56 -50.15 -34.21
CA ALA A 261 -12.51 -49.05 -34.23
C ALA A 261 -13.59 -49.23 -33.15
N ALA A 262 -14.14 -50.44 -32.99
CA ALA A 262 -15.12 -50.74 -31.94
C ALA A 262 -14.52 -50.60 -30.53
N ALA A 263 -13.32 -51.13 -30.31
CA ALA A 263 -12.62 -51.02 -29.03
C ALA A 263 -12.25 -49.55 -28.72
N LEU A 264 -11.85 -48.78 -29.73
CA LEU A 264 -11.56 -47.35 -29.62
C LEU A 264 -12.81 -46.57 -29.20
N ALA A 265 -13.96 -46.81 -29.83
CA ALA A 265 -15.23 -46.19 -29.46
C ALA A 265 -15.57 -46.44 -27.99
N SER A 266 -15.42 -47.70 -27.56
CA SER A 266 -15.68 -48.12 -26.19
C SER A 266 -14.73 -47.42 -25.19
N VAL A 267 -13.42 -47.47 -25.43
CA VAL A 267 -12.44 -46.88 -24.49
C VAL A 267 -12.53 -45.35 -24.45
N ILE A 268 -12.87 -44.69 -25.57
CA ILE A 268 -13.13 -43.24 -25.59
C ILE A 268 -14.34 -42.90 -24.71
N GLY A 269 -15.45 -43.62 -24.88
CA GLY A 269 -16.66 -43.42 -24.07
C GLY A 269 -16.42 -43.68 -22.58
N TRP A 270 -15.68 -44.75 -22.26
CA TRP A 270 -15.26 -45.05 -20.89
C TRP A 270 -14.35 -43.96 -20.31
N THR A 271 -13.37 -43.48 -21.08
CA THR A 271 -12.46 -42.41 -20.64
C THR A 271 -13.23 -41.12 -20.32
N GLN A 272 -14.25 -40.78 -21.09
CA GLN A 272 -15.08 -39.61 -20.80
C GLN A 272 -15.80 -39.76 -19.45
N ARG A 273 -16.50 -40.88 -19.23
CA ARG A 273 -17.29 -41.13 -18.01
C ARG A 273 -16.43 -41.33 -16.75
N VAL A 274 -15.35 -42.09 -16.85
CA VAL A 274 -14.58 -42.51 -15.66
C VAL A 274 -13.40 -41.57 -15.39
N VAL A 275 -12.74 -41.09 -16.44
CA VAL A 275 -11.52 -40.27 -16.31
C VAL A 275 -11.87 -38.79 -16.34
N PHE A 276 -12.55 -38.29 -17.38
CA PHE A 276 -12.78 -36.84 -17.51
C PHE A 276 -13.75 -36.31 -16.46
N ASP A 277 -14.77 -37.06 -16.08
CA ASP A 277 -15.68 -36.64 -15.01
C ASP A 277 -14.90 -36.41 -13.72
N VAL A 278 -14.03 -37.34 -13.29
CA VAL A 278 -13.21 -37.17 -12.08
C VAL A 278 -12.24 -35.99 -12.19
N LEU A 279 -11.59 -35.78 -13.34
CA LEU A 279 -10.60 -34.72 -13.52
C LEU A 279 -11.23 -33.31 -13.63
N THR A 280 -12.48 -33.23 -14.12
CA THR A 280 -13.15 -31.95 -14.43
C THR A 280 -14.33 -31.61 -13.49
N ASP A 281 -14.74 -32.53 -12.63
CA ASP A 281 -15.85 -32.36 -11.68
C ASP A 281 -15.64 -31.16 -10.75
N ARG A 282 -16.55 -30.20 -10.76
CA ARG A 282 -16.45 -28.97 -9.95
C ARG A 282 -16.80 -29.15 -8.48
N LEU A 283 -17.39 -30.28 -8.11
CA LEU A 283 -17.85 -30.56 -6.73
C LEU A 283 -16.71 -31.04 -5.83
N GLN A 284 -15.62 -31.56 -6.42
CA GLN A 284 -14.45 -31.97 -5.65
C GLN A 284 -13.62 -30.77 -5.16
N PRO A 285 -12.92 -30.91 -4.01
CA PRO A 285 -12.21 -29.81 -3.36
C PRO A 285 -11.00 -29.27 -4.15
N ALA A 286 -10.33 -30.11 -4.94
CA ALA A 286 -9.23 -29.67 -5.81
C ALA A 286 -9.78 -28.87 -7.01
N THR A 287 -9.03 -27.91 -7.54
CA THR A 287 -9.49 -27.18 -8.73
C THR A 287 -9.68 -28.11 -9.94
N PRO A 288 -10.77 -27.97 -10.73
CA PRO A 288 -10.97 -28.75 -11.95
C PRO A 288 -9.80 -28.61 -12.93
N TRP A 289 -9.33 -29.73 -13.46
CA TRP A 289 -8.22 -29.73 -14.40
C TRP A 289 -8.70 -29.32 -15.79
N ARG A 290 -8.05 -28.31 -16.39
CA ARG A 290 -8.34 -27.86 -17.75
C ARG A 290 -7.67 -28.78 -18.76
N LEU A 291 -8.45 -29.67 -19.36
CA LEU A 291 -8.00 -30.57 -20.42
C LEU A 291 -7.99 -29.86 -21.78
N PHE A 292 -6.93 -30.05 -22.56
CA PHE A 292 -6.71 -29.47 -23.89
C PHE A 292 -6.50 -30.53 -24.98
N GLY A 293 -6.16 -31.76 -24.59
CA GLY A 293 -6.09 -32.88 -25.50
C GLY A 293 -6.25 -34.22 -24.79
N ALA A 294 -6.62 -35.23 -25.55
CA ALA A 294 -6.64 -36.62 -25.10
C ALA A 294 -6.34 -37.55 -26.26
N GLY A 295 -5.64 -38.65 -25.99
CA GLY A 295 -5.24 -39.62 -26.99
C GLY A 295 -5.27 -41.04 -26.47
N TRP A 296 -5.48 -41.95 -27.40
CA TRP A 296 -5.57 -43.38 -27.20
C TRP A 296 -4.64 -44.06 -28.18
N ILE A 297 -4.04 -45.15 -27.74
CA ILE A 297 -3.12 -45.93 -28.57
C ILE A 297 -3.35 -47.41 -28.32
N ASP A 298 -3.30 -48.22 -29.38
CA ASP A 298 -3.31 -49.69 -29.30
C ASP A 298 -1.92 -50.21 -28.89
N CYS A 299 -1.48 -49.77 -27.71
CA CYS A 299 -0.22 -50.12 -27.09
C CYS A 299 -0.39 -50.01 -25.58
N GLY A 300 0.04 -51.01 -24.84
CA GLY A 300 -0.20 -51.04 -23.41
C GLY A 300 0.23 -52.34 -22.74
N PRO A 301 -0.05 -52.47 -21.44
CA PRO A 301 0.30 -53.66 -20.67
C PRO A 301 -0.57 -54.84 -21.10
N ALA A 302 -0.29 -56.02 -20.55
CA ALA A 302 -1.19 -57.16 -20.70
C ALA A 302 -2.56 -56.79 -20.12
N SER A 303 -3.63 -57.12 -20.85
CA SER A 303 -5.00 -56.83 -20.44
C SER A 303 -5.83 -58.10 -20.40
N GLY A 304 -6.84 -58.09 -19.55
CA GLY A 304 -7.72 -59.24 -19.32
C GLY A 304 -9.11 -58.80 -18.84
N PRO A 305 -10.02 -59.77 -18.64
CA PRO A 305 -11.43 -59.51 -18.34
C PRO A 305 -11.65 -58.76 -17.01
N ASP A 306 -10.73 -58.90 -16.05
CA ASP A 306 -10.83 -58.26 -14.74
C ASP A 306 -10.42 -56.78 -14.69
N THR A 307 -9.96 -56.22 -15.81
CA THR A 307 -9.52 -54.83 -15.85
C THR A 307 -10.70 -53.85 -15.87
N PRO A 308 -10.57 -52.62 -15.35
CA PRO A 308 -11.66 -51.65 -15.24
C PRO A 308 -12.39 -51.40 -16.57
N TRP A 309 -11.64 -51.21 -17.65
CA TRP A 309 -12.24 -51.03 -18.98
C TRP A 309 -12.91 -52.30 -19.50
N ALA A 310 -12.30 -53.49 -19.29
CA ALA A 310 -12.88 -54.74 -19.76
C ALA A 310 -14.20 -55.07 -19.05
N ARG A 311 -14.29 -54.81 -17.74
CA ARG A 311 -15.53 -54.92 -16.97
C ARG A 311 -16.62 -53.96 -17.46
N ASP A 312 -16.26 -52.72 -17.82
CA ASP A 312 -17.21 -51.76 -18.40
C ASP A 312 -17.73 -52.23 -19.76
N VAL A 313 -16.85 -52.79 -20.60
CA VAL A 313 -17.24 -53.39 -21.89
C VAL A 313 -18.20 -54.55 -21.67
N GLU A 314 -17.89 -55.47 -20.76
CA GLU A 314 -18.77 -56.60 -20.42
C GLU A 314 -20.11 -56.13 -19.87
N ALA A 315 -20.12 -55.12 -19.00
CA ALA A 315 -21.34 -54.56 -18.43
C ALA A 315 -22.26 -53.96 -19.51
N GLN A 316 -21.70 -53.27 -20.51
CA GLN A 316 -22.46 -52.60 -21.56
C GLN A 316 -22.87 -53.52 -22.70
N THR A 317 -21.99 -54.44 -23.10
CA THR A 317 -22.16 -55.24 -24.33
C THR A 317 -22.47 -56.70 -24.05
N ARG A 318 -22.29 -57.17 -22.80
CA ARG A 318 -22.29 -58.59 -22.42
C ARG A 318 -21.19 -59.42 -23.11
N ILE A 319 -20.22 -58.77 -23.75
CA ILE A 319 -19.06 -59.40 -24.41
C ILE A 319 -17.86 -59.28 -23.47
N VAL A 320 -17.22 -60.41 -23.19
CA VAL A 320 -15.98 -60.47 -22.41
C VAL A 320 -14.79 -60.22 -23.34
N PRO A 321 -14.01 -59.13 -23.15
CA PRO A 321 -12.83 -58.90 -23.98
C PRO A 321 -11.79 -60.01 -23.81
N PRO A 322 -11.10 -60.42 -24.89
CA PRO A 322 -10.07 -61.44 -24.81
C PRO A 322 -8.86 -60.95 -24.01
N SER A 323 -8.15 -61.87 -23.38
CA SER A 323 -6.86 -61.56 -22.76
C SER A 323 -5.81 -61.26 -23.83
N MET A 324 -5.07 -60.16 -23.67
CA MET A 324 -4.06 -59.70 -24.61
C MET A 324 -2.69 -59.59 -23.94
N ALA A 325 -1.64 -60.01 -24.65
CA ALA A 325 -0.27 -59.83 -24.20
C ALA A 325 0.15 -58.34 -24.26
N ALA A 326 1.10 -57.98 -23.40
CA ALA A 326 1.69 -56.64 -23.35
C ALA A 326 2.41 -56.29 -24.66
N SER A 327 2.38 -55.02 -25.04
CA SER A 327 3.20 -54.48 -26.13
C SER A 327 4.67 -54.45 -25.74
N PRO A 328 5.60 -54.72 -26.68
CA PRO A 328 7.04 -54.60 -26.42
C PRO A 328 7.38 -53.15 -26.05
N ALA A 329 8.19 -52.99 -24.99
CA ALA A 329 8.75 -51.69 -24.60
C ALA A 329 9.95 -51.34 -25.50
N PRO A 330 10.29 -50.05 -25.67
CA PRO A 330 9.64 -48.88 -25.09
C PRO A 330 8.37 -48.46 -25.83
N TRP A 331 7.43 -47.86 -25.11
CA TRP A 331 6.19 -47.36 -25.68
C TRP A 331 6.35 -45.92 -26.18
N PRO A 332 5.62 -45.51 -27.23
CA PRO A 332 5.76 -44.18 -27.81
C PRO A 332 5.20 -43.10 -26.86
N LEU A 333 5.84 -41.94 -26.86
CA LEU A 333 5.35 -40.76 -26.15
C LEU A 333 4.12 -40.16 -26.87
N PRO A 334 3.21 -39.49 -26.15
CA PRO A 334 1.99 -38.93 -26.73
C PRO A 334 2.24 -37.58 -27.41
N GLN A 335 3.16 -37.56 -28.38
CA GLN A 335 3.54 -36.35 -29.14
C GLN A 335 2.33 -35.62 -29.76
N PRO A 336 1.37 -36.28 -30.40
CA PRO A 336 0.26 -35.56 -31.05
C PRO A 336 -0.58 -34.72 -30.08
N LEU A 337 -0.57 -35.06 -28.79
CA LEU A 337 -1.32 -34.31 -27.78
C LEU A 337 -0.74 -32.93 -27.53
N ILE A 338 0.55 -32.72 -27.79
CA ILE A 338 1.24 -31.47 -27.47
C ILE A 338 1.47 -30.58 -28.69
N GLU A 339 1.10 -31.02 -29.89
CA GLU A 339 1.23 -30.24 -31.13
C GLU A 339 0.38 -28.95 -31.11
N ALA A 340 -0.82 -29.00 -30.52
CA ALA A 340 -1.69 -27.83 -30.37
C ALA A 340 -1.66 -27.25 -28.94
N LEU A 341 -0.49 -27.24 -28.30
CA LEU A 341 -0.29 -26.58 -27.00
C LEU A 341 -0.80 -25.12 -27.06
N PRO A 342 -1.62 -24.67 -26.09
CA PRO A 342 -2.13 -23.32 -26.09
C PRO A 342 -0.98 -22.31 -25.96
N PRO A 343 -0.92 -21.27 -26.81
CA PRO A 343 0.11 -20.26 -26.72
C PRO A 343 0.00 -19.55 -25.36
N ARG A 344 1.10 -19.48 -24.61
CA ARG A 344 1.16 -18.74 -23.36
C ARG A 344 1.82 -17.39 -23.59
N LEU A 345 1.08 -16.33 -23.31
CA LEU A 345 1.65 -14.99 -23.18
C LEU A 345 2.62 -14.99 -22.00
N TRP A 346 3.91 -15.04 -22.32
CA TRP A 346 4.97 -14.96 -21.32
C TRP A 346 5.34 -13.50 -21.13
N VAL A 347 5.15 -12.99 -19.91
CA VAL A 347 5.69 -11.70 -19.50
C VAL A 347 7.04 -11.97 -18.86
N SER A 348 8.08 -11.30 -19.34
CA SER A 348 9.41 -11.45 -18.74
C SER A 348 9.35 -11.06 -17.25
N PRO A 349 10.08 -11.78 -16.36
CA PRO A 349 10.06 -11.48 -14.94
C PRO A 349 10.48 -10.04 -14.60
N ARG A 350 11.33 -9.44 -15.46
CA ARG A 350 11.77 -8.04 -15.33
C ARG A 350 10.68 -7.04 -15.69
N MET A 351 9.92 -7.28 -16.77
CA MET A 351 8.77 -6.42 -17.11
C MET A 351 7.69 -6.50 -16.03
N ALA A 352 7.43 -7.70 -15.50
CA ALA A 352 6.54 -7.85 -14.37
C ALA A 352 7.06 -7.08 -13.14
N ALA A 353 8.36 -7.14 -12.84
CA ALA A 353 8.94 -6.39 -11.73
C ALA A 353 8.84 -4.87 -11.92
N LEU A 354 9.07 -4.38 -13.14
CA LEU A 354 8.89 -2.96 -13.48
C LEU A 354 7.44 -2.51 -13.27
N ALA A 355 6.47 -3.30 -13.75
CA ALA A 355 5.05 -3.01 -13.55
C ALA A 355 4.68 -2.95 -12.05
N HIS A 356 5.17 -3.89 -11.25
CA HIS A 356 4.98 -3.85 -9.79
C HIS A 356 5.66 -2.63 -9.15
N ALA A 357 6.89 -2.29 -9.55
CA ALA A 357 7.59 -1.12 -9.02
C ALA A 357 6.82 0.18 -9.34
N THR A 358 6.31 0.32 -10.56
CA THR A 358 5.48 1.46 -10.95
C THR A 358 4.19 1.52 -10.14
N ALA A 359 3.51 0.38 -9.95
CA ALA A 359 2.31 0.32 -9.12
C ALA A 359 2.59 0.71 -7.66
N LEU A 360 3.70 0.23 -7.08
CA LEU A 360 4.13 0.58 -5.72
C LEU A 360 4.42 2.08 -5.59
N VAL A 361 5.10 2.69 -6.56
CA VAL A 361 5.35 4.13 -6.59
C VAL A 361 4.04 4.91 -6.68
N ALA A 362 3.09 4.48 -7.51
CA ALA A 362 1.78 5.13 -7.63
C ALA A 362 1.00 5.07 -6.31
N CYS A 363 0.97 3.90 -5.64
CA CYS A 363 0.34 3.75 -4.33
C CYS A 363 1.04 4.62 -3.26
N ALA A 364 2.37 4.64 -3.22
CA ALA A 364 3.14 5.48 -2.32
C ALA A 364 2.88 6.97 -2.56
N GLY A 365 2.80 7.39 -3.83
CA GLY A 365 2.48 8.76 -4.23
C GLY A 365 1.06 9.17 -3.79
N ALA A 366 0.07 8.29 -3.97
CA ALA A 366 -1.30 8.55 -3.50
C ALA A 366 -1.37 8.73 -1.97
N LEU A 367 -0.68 7.87 -1.22
CA LEU A 367 -0.57 7.99 0.25
C LEU A 367 0.18 9.26 0.66
N ALA A 368 1.23 9.64 -0.07
CA ALA A 368 1.94 10.89 0.18
C ALA A 368 1.07 12.12 -0.08
N ILE A 369 0.32 12.16 -1.19
CA ILE A 369 -0.62 13.25 -1.49
C ILE A 369 -1.68 13.35 -0.38
N TRP A 370 -2.25 12.22 0.05
CA TRP A 370 -3.22 12.20 1.14
C TRP A 370 -2.63 12.70 2.47
N GLY A 371 -1.44 12.22 2.84
CA GLY A 371 -0.75 12.68 4.05
C GLY A 371 -0.42 14.17 4.00
N ALA A 372 0.03 14.66 2.84
CA ALA A 372 0.32 16.07 2.62
C ALA A 372 -0.94 16.95 2.69
N ALA A 373 -2.06 16.49 2.16
CA ALA A 373 -3.35 17.15 2.28
C ALA A 373 -3.78 17.25 3.75
N ARG A 374 -3.60 16.18 4.54
CA ARG A 374 -3.99 16.16 5.96
C ARG A 374 -3.13 17.10 6.81
N ASN A 375 -1.82 17.14 6.57
CA ASN A 375 -0.94 18.10 7.25
C ASN A 375 -1.25 19.55 6.86
N ASN A 376 -1.54 19.81 5.58
CA ASN A 376 -1.97 21.14 5.15
C ASN A 376 -3.27 21.56 5.83
N GLN A 377 -4.25 20.66 5.90
CA GLN A 377 -5.49 20.93 6.62
C GLN A 377 -5.22 21.28 8.09
N ALA A 378 -4.35 20.52 8.78
CA ALA A 378 -3.97 20.82 10.16
C ALA A 378 -3.29 22.19 10.30
N LEU A 379 -2.39 22.55 9.38
CA LEU A 379 -1.74 23.86 9.34
C LEU A 379 -2.77 24.99 9.17
N LEU A 380 -3.69 24.86 8.21
CA LEU A 380 -4.73 25.86 7.96
C LEU A 380 -5.68 26.00 9.16
N THR A 381 -6.05 24.89 9.81
CA THR A 381 -6.88 24.91 11.01
C THR A 381 -6.16 25.59 12.18
N HIS A 382 -4.85 25.34 12.35
CA HIS A 382 -4.05 25.95 13.40
C HIS A 382 -3.98 27.48 13.23
N ILE A 383 -3.53 27.94 12.06
CA ILE A 383 -3.41 29.38 11.77
C ILE A 383 -4.78 30.07 11.82
N GLY A 384 -5.83 29.41 11.29
CA GLY A 384 -7.19 29.92 11.35
C GLY A 384 -7.70 30.07 12.79
N ALA A 385 -7.35 29.15 13.70
CA ALA A 385 -7.70 29.24 15.11
C ALA A 385 -6.96 30.38 15.82
N ASP A 386 -5.68 30.60 15.51
CA ASP A 386 -4.90 31.70 16.10
C ASP A 386 -5.35 33.07 15.58
N LEU A 387 -5.70 33.18 14.29
CA LEU A 387 -6.35 34.38 13.72
C LEU A 387 -7.69 34.66 14.40
N GLY A 388 -8.52 33.62 14.58
CA GLY A 388 -9.80 33.74 15.29
C GLY A 388 -9.62 34.16 16.75
N ARG A 389 -8.62 33.62 17.45
CA ARG A 389 -8.29 34.01 18.83
C ARG A 389 -7.90 35.49 18.91
N PHE A 390 -7.02 35.95 18.02
CA PHE A 390 -6.61 37.37 18.00
C PHE A 390 -7.79 38.31 17.72
N ALA A 391 -8.68 37.95 16.79
CA ALA A 391 -9.85 38.75 16.44
C ALA A 391 -10.89 38.84 17.58
N MET A 392 -11.00 37.81 18.42
CA MET A 392 -11.98 37.76 19.52
C MET A 392 -11.51 38.46 20.80
N ILE A 393 -10.19 38.70 20.98
CA ILE A 393 -9.67 39.35 22.19
C ILE A 393 -9.98 40.85 22.15
N PRO A 394 -10.75 41.38 23.13
CA PRO A 394 -11.07 42.79 23.20
C PRO A 394 -9.84 43.71 23.35
N VAL A 395 -9.95 44.96 22.89
CA VAL A 395 -8.81 45.92 22.82
C VAL A 395 -8.26 46.29 24.20
N ASP A 396 -9.10 46.22 25.25
CA ASP A 396 -8.75 46.51 26.64
C ASP A 396 -7.87 45.43 27.29
N HIS A 397 -7.79 44.22 26.71
CA HIS A 397 -6.99 43.09 27.22
C HIS A 397 -5.63 42.98 26.51
N ASP A 398 -4.81 44.03 26.64
CA ASP A 398 -3.56 44.19 25.87
C ASP A 398 -2.57 43.01 26.04
N ASN A 399 -2.37 42.50 27.25
CA ASN A 399 -1.45 41.38 27.47
C ASN A 399 -1.88 40.12 26.70
N ALA A 400 -3.15 39.72 26.79
CA ALA A 400 -3.67 38.57 26.06
C ALA A 400 -3.62 38.79 24.54
N ARG A 401 -3.86 40.03 24.10
CA ARG A 401 -3.81 40.40 22.69
C ARG A 401 -2.38 40.36 22.15
N ARG A 402 -1.38 40.76 22.94
CA ARG A 402 0.05 40.63 22.61
C ARG A 402 0.48 39.17 22.52
N ASP A 403 0.02 38.32 23.44
CA ASP A 403 0.30 36.88 23.39
C ASP A 403 -0.27 36.24 22.10
N ALA A 404 -1.50 36.58 21.75
CA ALA A 404 -2.11 36.12 20.50
C ALA A 404 -1.40 36.70 19.26
N LEU A 405 -0.96 37.95 19.30
CA LEU A 405 -0.16 38.56 18.24
C LEU A 405 1.18 37.84 18.04
N GLN A 406 1.84 37.43 19.12
CA GLN A 406 3.10 36.69 19.06
C GLN A 406 2.92 35.34 18.35
N ALA A 407 1.78 34.66 18.55
CA ALA A 407 1.44 33.45 17.80
C ALA A 407 1.31 33.73 16.29
N LEU A 408 0.61 34.81 15.90
CA LEU A 408 0.47 35.19 14.48
C LEU A 408 1.82 35.55 13.82
N VAL A 409 2.70 36.23 14.55
CA VAL A 409 4.06 36.53 14.06
C VAL A 409 4.86 35.24 13.88
N ALA A 410 4.76 34.30 14.82
CA ALA A 410 5.42 33.00 14.70
C ALA A 410 4.92 32.19 13.49
N ASP A 411 3.61 32.21 13.22
CA ASP A 411 3.01 31.58 12.04
C ASP A 411 3.47 32.24 10.74
N ARG A 412 3.47 33.57 10.69
CA ARG A 412 3.98 34.34 9.54
C ARG A 412 5.45 34.00 9.26
N ASP A 413 6.30 33.99 10.28
CA ASP A 413 7.72 33.68 10.15
C ASP A 413 7.96 32.21 9.76
N LEU A 414 7.07 31.29 10.17
CA LEU A 414 7.09 29.91 9.69
C LEU A 414 6.80 29.83 8.18
N LEU A 415 5.76 30.52 7.72
CA LEU A 415 5.38 30.53 6.30
C LEU A 415 6.41 31.24 5.41
N ASP A 416 6.98 32.35 5.88
CA ASP A 416 8.07 33.05 5.20
C ASP A 416 9.32 32.17 5.09
N ARG A 417 9.66 31.42 6.16
CA ARG A 417 10.72 30.40 6.10
C ARG A 417 10.44 29.37 5.02
N TYR A 418 9.23 28.81 4.93
CA TYR A 418 8.88 27.88 3.85
C TYR A 418 9.01 28.50 2.45
N GLY A 419 8.70 29.78 2.30
CA GLY A 419 8.91 30.51 1.04
C GLY A 419 10.39 30.64 0.66
N ARG A 420 11.28 30.81 1.65
CA ARG A 420 12.73 31.02 1.42
C ARG A 420 13.52 29.72 1.31
N THR A 421 13.27 28.76 2.19
CA THR A 421 14.05 27.51 2.28
C THR A 421 13.40 26.34 1.53
N GLY A 422 12.17 26.51 1.05
CA GLY A 422 11.37 25.47 0.44
C GLY A 422 10.37 24.82 1.40
N VAL A 423 9.27 24.32 0.84
CA VAL A 423 8.18 23.68 1.57
C VAL A 423 8.58 22.26 1.99
N PRO A 424 8.40 21.86 3.25
CA PRO A 424 8.71 20.50 3.69
C PRO A 424 7.85 19.47 2.93
N LEU A 425 8.40 18.27 2.67
CA LEU A 425 7.70 17.20 1.95
C LEU A 425 6.31 16.87 2.52
N ARG A 426 6.17 16.95 3.85
CA ARG A 426 4.89 16.74 4.55
C ARG A 426 3.78 17.72 4.17
N LEU A 427 4.11 18.86 3.56
CA LEU A 427 3.16 19.87 3.09
C LEU A 427 3.16 20.00 1.55
N SER A 428 4.00 19.24 0.85
CA SER A 428 4.27 19.38 -0.59
C SER A 428 3.27 18.59 -1.45
N PHE A 429 3.72 17.98 -2.56
CA PHE A 429 2.92 17.21 -3.51
C PHE A 429 1.75 18.00 -4.10
N GLY A 430 1.95 19.31 -4.32
CA GLY A 430 0.93 20.23 -4.84
C GLY A 430 -0.15 20.61 -3.83
N MET A 431 -0.07 20.16 -2.58
CA MET A 431 -1.09 20.40 -1.55
C MET A 431 -0.82 21.66 -0.70
N TYR A 432 0.34 22.31 -0.86
CA TYR A 432 0.72 23.47 -0.04
C TYR A 432 -0.21 24.67 -0.24
N ARG A 433 -0.88 25.13 0.83
CA ARG A 433 -1.77 26.30 0.80
C ARG A 433 -1.33 27.45 1.72
N GLY A 434 -0.23 27.30 2.46
CA GLY A 434 0.22 28.31 3.42
C GLY A 434 0.53 29.68 2.80
N ALA A 435 1.02 29.72 1.55
CA ALA A 435 1.32 30.99 0.86
C ALA A 435 0.11 31.93 0.74
N MET A 436 -1.11 31.40 0.66
CA MET A 436 -2.34 32.20 0.56
C MET A 436 -2.68 32.92 1.87
N LEU A 437 -2.13 32.48 3.01
CA LEU A 437 -2.40 33.07 4.33
C LEU A 437 -1.47 34.23 4.69
N MET A 438 -0.36 34.41 3.96
CA MET A 438 0.59 35.50 4.22
C MET A 438 -0.04 36.90 4.24
N PRO A 439 -0.87 37.32 3.25
CA PRO A 439 -1.49 38.64 3.30
C PRO A 439 -2.43 38.78 4.52
N VAL A 440 -3.24 37.76 4.80
CA VAL A 440 -4.18 37.77 5.94
C VAL A 440 -3.45 37.92 7.28
N LEU A 441 -2.31 37.23 7.44
CA LEU A 441 -1.47 37.35 8.63
C LEU A 441 -0.83 38.74 8.74
N ASN A 442 -0.30 39.28 7.64
CA ASN A 442 0.30 40.62 7.63
C ASN A 442 -0.74 41.68 7.99
N ASP A 443 -1.96 41.60 7.45
CA ASP A 443 -3.03 42.55 7.74
C ASP A 443 -3.48 42.46 9.21
N ALA A 444 -3.63 41.24 9.74
CA ALA A 444 -3.96 41.04 11.16
C ALA A 444 -2.88 41.60 12.09
N ILE A 445 -1.60 41.37 11.78
CA ILE A 445 -0.47 41.91 12.56
C ILE A 445 -0.45 43.45 12.48
N ALA A 446 -0.67 44.02 11.30
CA ALA A 446 -0.71 45.47 11.10
C ALA A 446 -1.89 46.15 11.81
N SER A 447 -2.97 45.43 12.08
CA SER A 447 -4.16 45.97 12.76
C SER A 447 -3.97 46.22 14.27
N TYR A 448 -2.90 45.72 14.88
CA TYR A 448 -2.65 45.91 16.31
C TYR A 448 -2.19 47.35 16.61
N GLN A 449 -2.89 48.00 17.53
CA GLN A 449 -2.50 49.30 18.10
C GLN A 449 -2.34 49.16 19.61
N PRO A 450 -1.20 49.56 20.20
CA PRO A 450 -1.01 49.52 21.64
C PRO A 450 -1.93 50.53 22.34
N PRO A 451 -2.44 50.23 23.55
CA PRO A 451 -3.25 51.18 24.30
C PRO A 451 -2.44 52.45 24.61
N PRO A 452 -3.10 53.63 24.68
CA PRO A 452 -2.42 54.87 25.03
C PRO A 452 -1.75 54.73 26.40
N PRO A 453 -0.55 55.30 26.59
CA PRO A 453 0.15 55.20 27.87
C PRO A 453 -0.71 55.82 28.98
N PRO A 454 -0.73 55.21 30.19
CA PRO A 454 -1.46 55.78 31.32
C PRO A 454 -0.96 57.19 31.63
N PRO A 455 -1.81 58.09 32.15
CA PRO A 455 -1.41 59.45 32.48
C PRO A 455 -0.27 59.42 33.51
N ALA A 456 0.68 60.34 33.35
CA ALA A 456 1.79 60.50 34.29
C ALA A 456 1.24 61.03 35.62
N VAL A 457 1.39 60.24 36.68
CA VAL A 457 1.00 60.60 38.06
C VAL A 457 2.27 60.72 38.90
N VAL A 458 2.47 61.88 39.53
CA VAL A 458 3.47 62.05 40.60
C VAL A 458 2.73 62.11 41.93
N THR A 459 3.03 61.16 42.81
CA THR A 459 2.48 61.12 44.16
C THR A 459 3.44 61.81 45.12
N LEU A 460 2.97 62.84 45.81
CA LEU A 460 3.71 63.54 46.86
C LEU A 460 3.16 63.17 48.23
N ASP A 461 4.06 62.80 49.16
CA ASP A 461 3.69 62.50 50.54
C ASP A 461 3.31 63.77 51.30
N SER A 462 2.07 63.84 51.82
CA SER A 462 1.59 65.02 52.55
C SER A 462 2.32 65.25 53.86
N MET A 463 2.93 64.23 54.47
CA MET A 463 3.68 64.41 55.72
C MET A 463 4.98 65.20 55.51
N SER A 464 5.57 65.06 54.32
CA SER A 464 6.75 65.81 53.90
C SER A 464 6.39 67.27 53.57
N LEU A 465 5.17 67.49 53.10
CA LEU A 465 4.69 68.80 52.63
C LEU A 465 4.03 69.65 53.74
N PHE A 466 3.28 69.04 54.65
CA PHE A 466 2.39 69.74 55.59
C PHE A 466 2.54 69.24 57.03
N ASP A 467 2.17 70.08 58.00
CA ASP A 467 1.95 69.67 59.38
C ASP A 467 0.56 69.02 59.57
N SER A 468 0.40 68.27 60.66
CA SER A 468 -0.87 67.62 60.99
C SER A 468 -2.00 68.64 61.11
N GLY A 469 -3.15 68.36 60.47
CA GLY A 469 -4.30 69.27 60.43
C GLY A 469 -4.08 70.60 59.67
N ASN A 470 -2.90 70.83 59.10
CA ASN A 470 -2.55 72.07 58.41
C ASN A 470 -2.47 71.86 56.88
N ALA A 471 -2.73 72.93 56.13
CA ALA A 471 -2.59 73.03 54.69
C ALA A 471 -1.47 74.02 54.27
N GLN A 472 -0.69 74.56 55.21
CA GLN A 472 0.47 75.40 54.91
C GLN A 472 1.70 74.54 54.64
N LEU A 473 2.38 74.82 53.52
CA LEU A 473 3.58 74.11 53.10
C LEU A 473 4.76 74.37 54.05
N LYS A 474 5.50 73.32 54.40
CA LYS A 474 6.71 73.40 55.22
C LYS A 474 7.85 74.08 54.47
N PRO A 475 8.75 74.85 55.13
CA PRO A 475 9.91 75.47 54.46
C PRO A 475 10.83 74.50 53.70
N GLY A 476 10.85 73.21 54.06
CA GLY A 476 11.64 72.16 53.40
C GLY A 476 10.93 71.40 52.26
N SER A 477 9.65 71.70 51.99
CA SER A 477 8.83 70.96 51.02
C SER A 477 9.25 71.20 49.55
N THR A 478 9.96 72.29 49.29
CA THR A 478 10.46 72.71 47.97
C THR A 478 11.17 71.59 47.23
N ARG A 479 11.98 70.76 47.91
CA ARG A 479 12.71 69.66 47.28
C ARG A 479 11.79 68.58 46.70
N ALA A 480 10.70 68.27 47.39
CA ALA A 480 9.71 67.29 46.92
C ALA A 480 8.87 67.86 45.75
N MET A 481 8.65 69.18 45.74
CA MET A 481 7.86 69.86 44.71
C MET A 481 8.64 70.19 43.43
N VAL A 482 9.97 70.29 43.48
CA VAL A 482 10.82 70.47 42.28
C VAL A 482 10.62 69.32 41.28
N GLY A 483 10.54 68.07 41.75
CA GLY A 483 10.30 66.93 40.85
C GLY A 483 8.93 66.98 40.16
N ALA A 484 7.89 67.45 40.86
CA ALA A 484 6.59 67.67 40.25
C ALA A 484 6.61 68.82 39.24
N LEU A 485 7.35 69.89 39.53
CA LEU A 485 7.51 71.04 38.65
C LEU A 485 8.24 70.69 37.35
N GLU A 486 9.32 69.92 37.43
CA GLU A 486 10.04 69.42 36.25
C GLU A 486 9.13 68.55 35.38
N MET A 487 8.33 67.68 35.99
CA MET A 487 7.38 66.81 35.31
C MET A 487 6.29 67.59 34.57
N ILE A 488 5.77 68.67 35.16
CA ILE A 488 4.79 69.56 34.51
C ILE A 488 5.44 70.34 33.36
N LYS A 489 6.64 70.92 33.56
CA LYS A 489 7.36 71.69 32.52
C LYS A 489 7.76 70.83 31.33
N ALA A 490 8.04 69.54 31.54
CA ALA A 490 8.38 68.59 30.49
C ALA A 490 7.18 68.25 29.56
N HIS A 491 5.95 68.59 29.95
CA HIS A 491 4.73 68.27 29.19
C HIS A 491 3.88 69.51 28.90
N PRO A 492 4.39 70.47 28.10
CA PRO A 492 3.64 71.67 27.74
C PRO A 492 2.36 71.29 26.97
N GLY A 493 1.20 71.78 27.42
CA GLY A 493 -0.10 71.54 26.78
C GLY A 493 -1.01 70.53 27.48
N LYS A 494 -0.58 69.87 28.56
CA LYS A 494 -1.46 69.06 29.43
C LYS A 494 -2.05 69.92 30.55
N ARG A 495 -3.23 69.53 31.04
CA ARG A 495 -3.81 70.13 32.26
C ARG A 495 -3.33 69.36 33.49
N VAL A 496 -3.16 70.06 34.59
CA VAL A 496 -2.63 69.51 35.84
C VAL A 496 -3.78 69.33 36.83
N LEU A 497 -4.09 68.10 37.20
CA LEU A 497 -5.02 67.79 38.29
C LEU A 497 -4.22 67.59 39.57
N VAL A 498 -4.49 68.40 40.60
CA VAL A 498 -3.94 68.25 41.94
C VAL A 498 -5.01 67.67 42.85
N ALA A 499 -4.84 66.42 43.27
CA ALA A 499 -5.79 65.68 44.08
C ALA A 499 -5.27 65.46 45.51
N GLY A 500 -6.00 65.93 46.51
CA GLY A 500 -5.66 65.74 47.93
C GLY A 500 -6.39 64.56 48.56
N TYR A 501 -5.69 63.84 49.45
CA TYR A 501 -6.21 62.70 50.21
C TYR A 501 -5.81 62.79 51.68
N THR A 502 -6.66 62.27 52.57
CA THR A 502 -6.40 62.15 54.01
C THR A 502 -6.49 60.69 54.48
N ASP A 503 -6.07 60.43 55.71
CA ASP A 503 -6.44 59.20 56.42
C ASP A 503 -7.88 59.31 56.97
N ASN A 504 -8.40 58.22 57.53
CA ASN A 504 -9.76 58.14 58.10
C ASN A 504 -9.86 58.73 59.52
N VAL A 505 -8.83 59.43 60.01
CA VAL A 505 -8.82 59.96 61.37
C VAL A 505 -9.47 61.34 61.37
N GLY A 506 -10.53 61.50 62.17
CA GLY A 506 -11.27 62.76 62.29
C GLY A 506 -12.62 62.76 61.60
N ASN A 507 -13.21 63.94 61.42
CA ASN A 507 -14.52 64.08 60.77
C ASN A 507 -14.36 64.07 59.24
N PRO A 508 -15.13 63.26 58.49
CA PRO A 508 -15.10 63.21 57.03
C PRO A 508 -15.25 64.57 56.32
N ASP A 509 -16.12 65.45 56.80
CA ASP A 509 -16.33 66.79 56.21
C ASP A 509 -15.11 67.69 56.41
N SER A 510 -14.46 67.58 57.57
CA SER A 510 -13.21 68.29 57.87
C SER A 510 -12.05 67.75 57.02
N ASN A 511 -11.99 66.44 56.83
CA ASN A 511 -11.00 65.75 56.01
C ASN A 511 -11.15 66.12 54.52
N LEU A 512 -12.38 66.22 54.03
CA LEU A 512 -12.65 66.70 52.68
C LEU A 512 -12.14 68.14 52.50
N LYS A 513 -12.50 69.06 53.40
CA LYS A 513 -12.02 70.46 53.35
C LYS A 513 -10.49 70.55 53.44
N LEU A 514 -9.87 69.75 54.32
CA LEU A 514 -8.41 69.71 54.47
C LEU A 514 -7.72 69.20 53.21
N SER A 515 -8.27 68.17 52.57
CA SER A 515 -7.74 67.62 51.32
C SER A 515 -7.79 68.64 50.17
N ILE A 516 -8.89 69.41 50.05
CA ILE A 516 -9.03 70.50 49.07
C ILE A 516 -8.02 71.62 49.36
N ALA A 517 -7.91 72.03 50.63
CA ALA A 517 -7.00 73.10 51.03
C ALA A 517 -5.54 72.76 50.77
N ARG A 518 -5.11 71.52 51.06
CA ARG A 518 -3.76 71.02 50.77
C ARG A 518 -3.46 70.97 49.28
N ALA A 519 -4.39 70.47 48.48
CA ALA A 519 -4.25 70.47 47.03
C ALA A 519 -4.20 71.90 46.46
N GLY A 520 -4.95 72.84 47.05
CA GLY A 520 -4.87 74.27 46.76
C GLY A 520 -3.51 74.87 47.06
N ALA A 521 -2.94 74.59 48.24
CA ALA A 521 -1.61 75.08 48.60
C ALA A 521 -0.50 74.56 47.66
N VAL A 522 -0.57 73.29 47.24
CA VAL A 522 0.36 72.74 46.24
C VAL A 522 0.21 73.45 44.89
N ARG A 523 -1.04 73.68 44.43
CA ARG A 523 -1.30 74.43 43.19
C ARG A 523 -0.72 75.84 43.28
N ASP A 524 -0.99 76.58 44.35
CA ASP A 524 -0.62 77.98 44.47
C ASP A 524 0.89 78.15 44.46
N TRP A 525 1.61 77.27 45.17
CA TRP A 525 3.06 77.24 45.11
C TRP A 525 3.58 76.91 43.71
N LEU A 526 2.96 75.95 43.01
CA LEU A 526 3.36 75.62 41.64
C LEU A 526 3.15 76.82 40.72
N ILE A 527 2.04 77.55 40.82
CA ILE A 527 1.78 78.77 40.04
C ILE A 527 2.86 79.83 40.32
N GLU A 528 3.14 80.10 41.60
CA GLU A 528 4.10 81.11 42.04
C GLU A 528 5.52 80.85 41.50
N VAL A 529 5.98 79.61 41.57
CA VAL A 529 7.36 79.24 41.19
C VAL A 529 7.52 78.97 39.69
N SER A 530 6.45 78.54 39.01
CA SER A 530 6.51 78.14 37.60
C SER A 530 6.05 79.21 36.60
N GLY A 531 5.21 80.14 37.03
CA GLY A 531 4.52 81.09 36.15
C GLY A 531 3.41 80.47 35.29
N ILE A 532 3.01 79.23 35.55
CA ILE A 532 1.94 78.53 34.82
C ILE A 532 0.58 79.15 35.18
N SER A 533 -0.27 79.39 34.17
CA SER A 533 -1.60 79.98 34.39
C SER A 533 -2.45 79.13 35.32
N ALA A 534 -3.17 79.78 36.25
CA ALA A 534 -4.14 79.13 37.12
C ALA A 534 -5.20 78.32 36.35
N THR A 535 -5.51 78.72 35.12
CA THR A 535 -6.47 78.01 34.25
C THR A 535 -6.00 76.63 33.78
N GLN A 536 -4.72 76.30 33.92
CA GLN A 536 -4.18 74.97 33.60
C GLN A 536 -4.26 73.99 34.77
N PHE A 537 -4.65 74.45 35.97
CA PHE A 537 -4.76 73.62 37.16
C PHE A 537 -6.21 73.35 37.55
N ALA A 538 -6.51 72.10 37.88
CA ALA A 538 -7.74 71.70 38.56
C ALA A 538 -7.39 71.15 39.95
N ILE A 539 -8.21 71.45 40.95
CA ILE A 539 -8.07 70.91 42.31
C ILE A 539 -9.23 69.96 42.58
N GLN A 540 -8.93 68.82 43.19
CA GLN A 540 -9.94 67.92 43.73
C GLN A 540 -9.54 67.47 45.13
N GLY A 541 -10.48 67.51 46.07
CA GLY A 541 -10.33 66.84 47.35
C GLY A 541 -11.13 65.54 47.36
N TYR A 542 -10.52 64.47 47.84
CA TYR A 542 -11.20 63.18 48.03
C TYR A 542 -11.41 62.83 49.51
N GLY A 543 -10.87 63.62 50.45
CA GLY A 543 -10.87 63.27 51.87
C GLY A 543 -10.29 61.87 52.09
N ASP A 544 -10.98 61.07 52.90
CA ASP A 544 -10.64 59.69 53.24
C ASP A 544 -11.30 58.62 52.36
N THR A 545 -12.08 59.05 51.34
CA THR A 545 -12.93 58.15 50.53
C THR A 545 -12.17 57.26 49.54
N ARG A 546 -10.86 57.51 49.34
CA ARG A 546 -9.99 56.76 48.40
C ARG A 546 -8.64 56.37 49.04
N PRO A 547 -8.64 55.45 50.01
CA PRO A 547 -7.41 54.96 50.63
C PRO A 547 -6.63 54.05 49.66
N ILE A 548 -5.29 54.14 49.70
CA ILE A 548 -4.38 53.28 48.92
C ILE A 548 -3.67 52.23 49.77
N ALA A 549 -3.80 52.34 51.09
CA ALA A 549 -3.26 51.41 52.07
C ALA A 549 -4.25 51.27 53.24
N ASP A 550 -4.06 50.23 54.04
CA ASP A 550 -4.92 49.95 55.18
C ASP A 550 -4.85 51.07 56.25
N ASN A 551 -5.99 51.68 56.56
CA ASN A 551 -6.09 52.75 57.55
C ASN A 551 -5.93 52.27 59.00
N GLU A 552 -5.97 50.96 59.26
CA GLU A 552 -5.77 50.41 60.60
C GLU A 552 -4.31 50.53 61.06
N THR A 553 -3.36 50.53 60.12
CA THR A 553 -1.92 50.63 60.42
C THR A 553 -1.42 52.08 60.35
N THR A 554 -0.49 52.45 61.24
CA THR A 554 0.17 53.77 61.21
C THR A 554 0.88 54.03 59.88
N ALA A 555 1.54 53.01 59.33
CA ALA A 555 2.21 53.08 58.04
C ALA A 555 1.22 53.25 56.88
N GLY A 556 0.07 52.59 56.91
CA GLY A 556 -0.96 52.74 55.89
C GLY A 556 -1.66 54.10 55.94
N ARG A 557 -1.95 54.64 57.14
CA ARG A 557 -2.43 56.02 57.31
C ARG A 557 -1.45 57.05 56.75
N ALA A 558 -0.15 56.87 57.00
CA ALA A 558 0.87 57.75 56.43
C ALA A 558 0.83 57.76 54.89
N LYS A 559 0.66 56.60 54.25
CA LYS A 559 0.52 56.50 52.78
C LYS A 559 -0.78 57.12 52.26
N ASN A 560 -1.87 57.04 53.01
CA ASN A 560 -3.16 57.61 52.62
C ASN A 560 -3.16 59.15 52.64
N ARG A 561 -2.33 59.76 53.49
CA ARG A 561 -2.08 61.21 53.50
C ARG A 561 -1.15 61.61 52.36
N ARG A 562 -1.70 61.90 51.19
CA ARG A 562 -0.91 62.24 49.99
C ARG A 562 -1.59 63.31 49.14
N VAL A 563 -0.80 63.96 48.31
CA VAL A 563 -1.29 64.80 47.22
C VAL A 563 -0.77 64.17 45.92
N GLU A 564 -1.67 63.85 45.01
CA GLU A 564 -1.32 63.35 43.68
C GLU A 564 -1.40 64.49 42.67
N ILE A 565 -0.42 64.55 41.79
CA ILE A 565 -0.39 65.47 40.65
C ILE A 565 -0.46 64.61 39.39
N THR A 566 -1.57 64.71 38.67
CA THR A 566 -1.83 63.94 37.46
C THR A 566 -1.86 64.85 36.25
N LEU A 567 -1.07 64.53 35.24
CA LEU A 567 -1.15 65.22 33.94
C LEU A 567 -2.25 64.59 33.09
N VAL A 568 -3.29 65.36 32.81
CA VAL A 568 -4.43 64.92 32.01
C VAL A 568 -4.31 65.53 30.60
N PRO A 569 -4.54 64.74 29.53
CA PRO A 569 -4.64 65.29 28.17
C PRO A 569 -5.74 66.37 28.10
N ASP A 570 -5.51 67.46 27.37
CA ASP A 570 -6.58 68.45 27.12
C ASP A 570 -7.51 67.90 26.03
N THR A 571 -8.57 67.21 26.44
CA THR A 571 -9.51 66.51 25.55
C THR A 571 -10.34 67.45 24.66
N ALA A 572 -10.09 68.76 24.66
CA ALA A 572 -10.73 69.69 23.73
C ALA A 572 -10.04 69.78 22.35
N LYS A 573 -8.84 69.20 22.17
CA LYS A 573 -8.08 69.29 20.90
C LYS A 573 -7.93 67.98 20.11
N GLU A 574 -8.36 66.84 20.66
CA GLU A 574 -8.27 65.53 20.01
C GLU A 574 -9.64 64.86 19.92
N VAL A 575 -10.57 65.50 19.20
CA VAL A 575 -11.63 64.76 18.51
C VAL A 575 -11.56 65.18 17.05
N PRO A 576 -10.93 64.40 16.16
CA PRO A 576 -11.25 64.49 14.75
C PRO A 576 -12.69 63.95 14.63
N LEU A 577 -13.63 64.86 14.41
CA LEU A 577 -14.88 64.50 13.76
C LEU A 577 -14.51 64.11 12.33
N THR A 578 -14.23 62.83 12.10
CA THR A 578 -14.13 62.32 10.74
C THR A 578 -15.55 62.23 10.19
N ASP A 579 -15.78 63.01 9.14
CA ASP A 579 -17.04 63.21 8.44
C ASP A 579 -17.74 61.90 8.09
N ALA A 580 -18.95 61.73 8.61
CA ALA A 580 -19.95 60.82 8.07
C ALA A 580 -20.81 61.57 7.06
N HIS A 581 -20.25 62.09 5.95
CA HIS A 581 -21.00 62.63 4.81
C HIS A 581 -20.16 62.55 3.52
N ASP A 582 -20.00 61.36 2.95
CA ASP A 582 -20.01 61.23 1.49
C ASP A 582 -20.26 59.77 1.05
N SER A 583 -21.54 59.41 0.87
CA SER A 583 -21.97 58.18 0.18
C SER A 583 -23.43 58.29 -0.27
N GLN A 584 -23.82 59.43 -0.84
CA GLN A 584 -25.09 59.54 -1.58
C GLN A 584 -24.96 60.49 -2.77
N GLN A 585 -23.99 60.24 -3.67
CA GLN A 585 -24.05 60.84 -5.00
C GLN A 585 -23.25 60.04 -6.04
N THR A 586 -23.76 58.87 -6.41
CA THR A 586 -23.48 58.21 -7.71
C THR A 586 -24.48 57.08 -7.94
N ARG A 587 -25.77 57.40 -7.96
CA ARG A 587 -26.82 56.58 -8.58
C ARG A 587 -28.02 57.48 -8.88
N ASN A 588 -27.94 58.20 -10.00
CA ASN A 588 -29.10 58.61 -10.80
C ASN A 588 -28.61 59.29 -12.08
N GLY A 589 -28.87 58.65 -13.22
CA GLY A 589 -28.71 59.25 -14.54
C GLY A 589 -28.14 58.29 -15.58
N LEU A 590 -28.95 57.33 -16.06
CA LEU A 590 -29.26 57.20 -17.49
C LEU A 590 -30.29 56.07 -17.72
N SER A 591 -31.51 56.46 -18.05
CA SER A 591 -32.50 55.77 -18.89
C SER A 591 -33.43 56.89 -19.40
N PRO A 592 -34.03 56.81 -20.61
CA PRO A 592 -34.27 55.63 -21.44
C PRO A 592 -33.35 55.47 -22.66
#